data_AF-A0A942SH71-F1
#
_entry.id   AF-A0A942SH71-F1
#
_cell.length_a   1.000
_cell.length_b   1.000
_cell.length_c   1.000
_cell.angle_alpha   90.00
_cell.angle_beta   90.00
_cell.angle_gamma   90.00
#
_symmetry.space_group_name_H-M   'P 1'
#
loop_
_entity.id
_entity.type
_entity.pdbx_description
1 polymer ?
#
loop_
_entity_poly.entity_id
_entity_poly.type
_entity_poly.pdbx_seq_one_letter_code
_entity_poly.pdbx_strand_id
1 'polypeptide(L)'
;MNIQNVAALAHQLQVLGFQDTGSLLLKRICFRPNNFFLLQRINKEKEMLLFSIFFERLQKTDNYELRYYDVTLQKENDISALSVDGINTAELEKQMTTIDWKKAFNIDEKKLWNPDDKSTWETELKISGIIDSLSILENSEQGKVISTLLKQTFWDGTLFYQVVGAIPLIRNKADVSQRFYFSEEGVGITVDEAYRFLQNKWMEKKFQLKRKQVYSEVETNDDAKDTSGNGLLKKKRIAGKGKRNKVNQD
;
A
#
# COMPACT_ATOMS: atom_id res chain seq x y z
N MET A 1 -25.54 16.58 18.31
CA MET A 1 -24.72 16.98 17.15
C MET A 1 -24.38 18.45 17.31
N ASN A 2 -23.11 18.73 17.61
CA ASN A 2 -22.62 20.09 17.83
C ASN A 2 -22.09 20.68 16.52
N ILE A 3 -22.86 21.57 15.87
CA ILE A 3 -22.49 22.17 14.58
C ILE A 3 -21.22 23.02 14.66
N GLN A 4 -20.97 23.70 15.78
CA GLN A 4 -19.76 24.50 15.96
C GLN A 4 -18.53 23.61 16.00
N ASN A 5 -18.60 22.47 16.70
CA ASN A 5 -17.53 21.47 16.69
C ASN A 5 -17.29 20.91 15.28
N VAL A 6 -18.35 20.58 14.53
CA VAL A 6 -18.22 20.11 13.14
C VAL A 6 -17.58 21.17 12.24
N ALA A 7 -17.98 22.44 12.36
CA ALA A 7 -17.40 23.54 11.59
C ALA A 7 -15.92 23.76 11.93
N ALA A 8 -15.56 23.68 13.22
CA ALA A 8 -14.17 23.77 13.67
C ALA A 8 -13.32 22.62 13.11
N LEU A 9 -13.82 21.38 13.14
CA LEU A 9 -13.16 20.22 12.54
C LEU A 9 -13.00 20.37 11.03
N ALA A 10 -14.04 20.83 10.32
CA ALA A 10 -13.98 21.06 8.88
C ALA A 10 -12.91 22.12 8.53
N HIS A 11 -12.84 23.21 9.31
CA HIS A 11 -11.81 24.23 9.15
C HIS A 11 -10.41 23.68 9.45
N GLN A 12 -10.25 22.89 10.51
CA GLN A 12 -8.97 22.24 10.83
C GLN A 12 -8.50 21.33 9.68
N LEU A 13 -9.40 20.54 9.10
CA LEU A 13 -9.10 19.71 7.93
C LEU A 13 -8.73 20.55 6.71
N GLN A 14 -9.41 21.69 6.49
CA GLN A 14 -9.09 22.61 5.41
C GLN A 14 -7.70 23.21 5.54
N VAL A 15 -7.30 23.63 6.74
CA VAL A 15 -5.94 24.13 7.04
C VAL A 15 -4.88 23.06 6.77
N LEU A 16 -5.19 21.79 7.04
CA LEU A 16 -4.30 20.66 6.74
C LEU A 16 -4.22 20.32 5.24
N GLY A 17 -5.07 20.92 4.41
CA GLY A 17 -5.09 20.72 2.96
C GLY A 17 -6.19 19.76 2.47
N PHE A 18 -7.10 19.30 3.34
CA PHE A 18 -8.24 18.48 2.95
C PHE A 18 -9.44 19.36 2.56
N GLN A 19 -9.89 19.25 1.32
CA GLN A 19 -11.01 20.05 0.79
C GLN A 19 -12.35 19.30 0.93
N ASP A 20 -13.45 20.06 0.99
CA ASP A 20 -14.83 19.57 0.90
C ASP A 20 -15.25 18.49 1.92
N THR A 21 -14.59 18.47 3.10
CA THR A 21 -14.81 17.43 4.13
C THR A 21 -16.04 17.66 5.00
N GLY A 22 -16.60 18.88 5.04
CA GLY A 22 -17.67 19.25 5.97
C GLY A 22 -18.95 18.42 5.80
N SER A 23 -19.37 18.16 4.55
CA SER A 23 -20.56 17.34 4.29
C SER A 23 -20.36 15.87 4.68
N LEU A 24 -19.14 15.34 4.52
CA LEU A 24 -18.77 13.98 4.90
C LEU A 24 -18.71 13.83 6.42
N LEU A 25 -18.17 14.82 7.13
CA LEU A 25 -18.21 14.89 8.60
C LEU A 25 -19.64 14.82 9.12
N LEU A 26 -20.54 15.66 8.58
CA LEU A 26 -21.96 15.65 8.97
C LEU A 26 -22.61 14.29 8.75
N LYS A 27 -22.39 13.67 7.58
CA LYS A 27 -22.92 12.33 7.26
C LYS A 27 -22.41 11.25 8.22
N ARG A 28 -21.20 11.35 8.75
CA ARG A 28 -20.68 10.37 9.72
C ARG A 28 -21.18 10.65 11.13
N ILE A 29 -21.12 11.91 11.57
CA ILE A 29 -21.43 12.33 12.93
C ILE A 29 -22.93 12.20 13.24
N CYS A 30 -23.83 12.28 12.25
CA CYS A 30 -25.26 12.12 12.47
C CYS A 30 -25.63 10.72 13.03
N PHE A 31 -24.83 9.69 12.77
CA PHE A 31 -24.97 8.35 13.34
C PHE A 31 -24.41 8.20 14.75
N ARG A 32 -23.81 9.26 15.32
CA ARG A 32 -23.22 9.31 16.67
C ARG A 32 -22.22 8.18 16.99
N PRO A 33 -21.31 7.81 16.06
CA PRO A 33 -20.34 6.74 16.34
C PRO A 33 -19.37 7.16 17.46
N ASN A 34 -18.85 6.19 18.23
CA ASN A 34 -17.80 6.47 19.22
C ASN A 34 -16.48 6.90 18.58
N ASN A 35 -16.20 6.38 17.38
CA ASN A 35 -15.06 6.76 16.56
C ASN A 35 -15.38 6.46 15.09
N PHE A 36 -14.68 7.11 14.17
CA PHE A 36 -14.83 6.83 12.74
C PHE A 36 -13.60 7.30 11.96
N PHE A 37 -13.54 6.86 10.70
CA PHE A 37 -12.56 7.33 9.73
C PHE A 37 -13.23 8.11 8.60
N LEU A 38 -12.56 9.15 8.12
CA LEU A 38 -12.80 9.74 6.81
C LEU A 38 -11.69 9.31 5.86
N LEU A 39 -12.09 8.68 4.76
CA LEU A 39 -11.19 8.29 3.70
C LEU A 39 -11.10 9.43 2.69
N GLN A 40 -9.89 9.83 2.33
CA GLN A 40 -9.62 10.87 1.35
C GLN A 40 -8.57 10.39 0.35
N ARG A 41 -8.81 10.63 -0.93
CA ARG A 41 -7.89 10.32 -2.02
C ARG A 41 -7.45 11.63 -2.65
N ILE A 42 -6.14 11.87 -2.67
CA ILE A 42 -5.55 13.10 -3.22
C ILE A 42 -4.53 12.70 -4.27
N ASN A 43 -4.73 13.18 -5.50
CA ASN A 43 -3.74 13.02 -6.57
C ASN A 43 -2.72 14.18 -6.44
N LYS A 44 -1.44 13.85 -6.40
CA LYS A 44 -0.32 14.81 -6.42
C LYS A 44 0.61 14.41 -7.56
N GLU A 45 0.69 15.24 -8.59
CA GLU A 45 1.43 14.96 -9.82
C GLU A 45 0.97 13.63 -10.46
N LYS A 46 1.85 12.62 -10.55
CA LYS A 46 1.54 11.28 -11.05
C LYS A 46 1.22 10.26 -9.95
N GLU A 47 1.23 10.70 -8.70
CA GLU A 47 1.14 9.83 -7.54
C GLU A 47 -0.18 10.02 -6.81
N MET A 48 -0.59 8.99 -6.08
CA MET A 48 -1.82 9.00 -5.32
C MET A 48 -1.53 8.86 -3.83
N LEU A 49 -2.17 9.72 -3.04
CA LEU A 49 -2.17 9.64 -1.59
C LEU A 49 -3.53 9.14 -1.11
N LEU A 50 -3.49 8.09 -0.30
CA LEU A 50 -4.66 7.56 0.41
C LEU A 50 -4.56 7.92 1.88
N PHE A 51 -5.50 8.74 2.35
CA PHE A 51 -5.61 9.18 3.73
C PHE A 51 -6.76 8.45 4.43
N SER A 52 -6.51 8.02 5.67
CA SER A 52 -7.51 7.54 6.62
C SER A 52 -7.44 8.40 7.86
N ILE A 53 -8.37 9.34 7.98
CA ILE A 53 -8.37 10.40 8.99
C ILE A 53 -9.27 9.98 10.15
N PHE A 54 -8.70 9.85 11.35
CA PHE A 54 -9.38 9.27 12.50
C PHE A 54 -9.96 10.32 13.45
N PHE A 55 -11.22 10.10 13.82
CA PHE A 55 -11.97 10.92 14.75
C PHE A 55 -12.47 10.09 15.93
N GLU A 56 -12.48 10.70 17.12
CA GLU A 56 -12.98 10.09 18.35
C GLU A 56 -14.00 11.02 19.02
N ARG A 57 -15.06 10.44 19.57
CA ARG A 57 -16.08 11.15 20.33
C ARG A 57 -15.66 11.29 21.78
N LEU A 58 -15.60 12.52 22.28
CA LEU A 58 -15.43 12.83 23.69
C LEU A 58 -16.74 12.59 24.44
N GLN A 59 -16.75 11.57 25.30
CA GLN A 59 -17.95 11.19 26.06
C GLN A 59 -18.49 12.31 26.97
N LYS A 60 -17.61 13.20 27.46
CA LYS A 60 -17.98 14.27 28.38
C LYS A 60 -18.72 15.44 27.71
N THR A 61 -18.37 15.76 26.48
CA THR A 61 -18.84 16.97 25.78
C THR A 61 -19.67 16.68 24.54
N ASP A 62 -19.80 15.41 24.16
CA ASP A 62 -20.42 14.98 22.89
C ASP A 62 -19.73 15.55 21.64
N ASN A 63 -18.54 16.10 21.80
CA ASN A 63 -17.74 16.65 20.71
C ASN A 63 -16.87 15.56 20.08
N TYR A 64 -16.52 15.77 18.82
CA TYR A 64 -15.53 14.95 18.14
C TYR A 64 -14.19 15.67 18.11
N GLU A 65 -13.12 14.88 18.20
CA GLU A 65 -11.74 15.34 18.05
C GLU A 65 -11.05 14.60 16.92
N LEU A 66 -10.25 15.33 16.16
CA LEU A 66 -9.33 14.79 15.18
C LEU A 66 -8.06 14.31 15.93
N ARG A 67 -7.74 13.02 15.85
CA ARG A 67 -6.67 12.40 16.66
C ARG A 67 -5.40 12.10 15.88
N TYR A 68 -5.54 11.50 14.70
CA TYR A 68 -4.44 11.20 13.80
C TYR A 68 -4.96 10.98 12.38
N TYR A 69 -4.05 10.88 11.41
CA TYR A 69 -4.34 10.26 10.14
C TYR A 69 -3.24 9.27 9.74
N ASP A 70 -3.66 8.20 9.09
CA ASP A 70 -2.77 7.34 8.31
C ASP A 70 -2.74 7.85 6.88
N VAL A 71 -1.56 7.92 6.28
CA VAL A 71 -1.40 8.26 4.87
C VAL A 71 -0.54 7.21 4.20
N THR A 72 -0.92 6.83 2.98
CA THR A 72 -0.16 5.94 2.11
C THR A 72 0.11 6.64 0.79
N LEU A 73 1.39 6.75 0.43
CA LEU A 73 1.82 7.10 -0.92
C LEU A 73 1.77 5.84 -1.75
N GLN A 74 0.78 5.76 -2.64
CA GLN A 74 0.68 4.69 -3.61
C GLN A 74 1.61 4.98 -4.78
N LYS A 75 2.51 4.03 -5.04
CA LYS A 75 3.31 4.05 -6.25
C LYS A 75 2.58 3.26 -7.31
N GLU A 76 2.49 3.88 -8.48
CA GLU A 76 1.97 3.22 -9.67
C GLU A 76 2.78 1.93 -9.88
N ASN A 77 2.07 0.81 -9.93
CA ASN A 77 2.66 -0.39 -10.47
C ASN A 77 2.71 -0.16 -11.97
N ASP A 78 3.91 0.00 -12.54
CA ASP A 78 4.10 -0.22 -13.97
C ASP A 78 3.80 -1.70 -14.24
N ILE A 79 2.52 -2.03 -14.40
CA ILE A 79 2.03 -3.32 -14.92
C ILE A 79 2.38 -3.41 -16.41
N SER A 80 2.62 -2.24 -17.03
CA SER A 80 2.97 -2.00 -18.42
C SER A 80 4.22 -2.80 -18.81
N ALA A 81 4.00 -3.94 -19.45
CA ALA A 81 4.98 -4.74 -20.20
C ALA A 81 5.93 -5.65 -19.41
N LEU A 82 5.44 -6.37 -18.39
CA LEU A 82 6.18 -7.50 -17.81
C LEU A 82 5.45 -8.81 -18.09
N SER A 83 6.08 -9.71 -18.86
CA SER A 83 5.71 -11.12 -18.80
C SER A 83 6.13 -11.66 -17.44
N VAL A 84 5.16 -12.01 -16.60
CA VAL A 84 5.40 -12.57 -15.26
C VAL A 84 4.90 -14.01 -15.27
N ASP A 85 5.76 -14.95 -14.87
CA ASP A 85 5.46 -16.39 -14.85
C ASP A 85 4.91 -16.93 -16.19
N GLY A 86 5.40 -16.38 -17.31
CA GLY A 86 4.95 -16.74 -18.66
C GLY A 86 3.64 -16.10 -19.10
N ILE A 87 2.98 -15.32 -18.24
CA ILE A 87 1.74 -14.59 -18.56
C ILE A 87 2.08 -13.17 -19.00
N ASN A 88 1.60 -12.79 -20.19
CA ASN A 88 1.65 -11.42 -20.66
C ASN A 88 0.52 -10.62 -19.99
N THR A 89 0.90 -9.77 -19.04
CA THR A 89 -0.04 -9.00 -18.21
C THR A 89 -0.87 -8.00 -19.01
N ALA A 90 -0.30 -7.40 -20.06
CA ALA A 90 -1.00 -6.45 -20.91
C ALA A 90 -2.07 -7.13 -21.78
N GLU A 91 -1.77 -8.34 -22.27
CA GLU A 91 -2.77 -9.12 -23.01
C GLU A 91 -3.88 -9.63 -22.08
N LEU A 92 -3.53 -10.05 -20.86
CA LEU A 92 -4.52 -10.44 -19.86
C LEU A 92 -5.46 -9.28 -19.50
N GLU A 93 -4.91 -8.09 -19.27
CA GLU A 93 -5.70 -6.87 -19.03
C GLU A 93 -6.66 -6.55 -20.20
N LYS A 94 -6.17 -6.66 -21.43
CA LYS A 94 -6.99 -6.49 -22.64
C LYS A 94 -8.11 -7.51 -22.70
N GLN A 95 -7.84 -8.79 -22.39
CA GLN A 95 -8.87 -9.83 -22.33
C GLN A 95 -9.91 -9.51 -21.25
N MET A 96 -9.48 -9.09 -20.06
CA MET A 96 -10.40 -8.68 -18.99
C MET A 96 -11.28 -7.51 -19.38
N THR A 97 -10.81 -6.59 -20.23
CA THR A 97 -11.61 -5.46 -20.73
C THR A 97 -12.75 -5.90 -21.66
N THR A 98 -12.63 -7.05 -22.31
CA THR A 98 -13.67 -7.56 -23.22
C THR A 98 -14.87 -8.21 -22.53
N ILE A 99 -14.77 -8.47 -21.21
CA ILE A 99 -15.81 -9.14 -20.43
C ILE A 99 -16.64 -8.09 -19.68
N ASP A 100 -17.95 -8.18 -19.80
CA ASP A 100 -18.85 -7.47 -18.88
C ASP A 100 -18.90 -8.22 -17.53
N TRP A 101 -18.02 -7.84 -16.61
CA TRP A 101 -17.91 -8.48 -15.30
C TRP A 101 -19.14 -8.32 -14.41
N LYS A 102 -19.92 -7.24 -14.59
CA LYS A 102 -21.18 -7.08 -13.85
C LYS A 102 -22.17 -8.16 -14.24
N LYS A 103 -22.26 -8.42 -15.55
CA LYS A 103 -23.07 -9.51 -16.09
C LYS A 103 -22.50 -10.88 -15.72
N ALA A 104 -21.20 -11.07 -15.85
CA ALA A 104 -20.54 -12.35 -15.57
C ALA A 104 -20.70 -12.82 -14.12
N PHE A 105 -20.75 -11.89 -13.16
CA PHE A 105 -20.99 -12.19 -11.75
C PHE A 105 -22.46 -12.12 -11.33
N ASN A 106 -23.38 -11.92 -12.26
CA ASN A 106 -24.81 -11.91 -11.96
C ASN A 106 -25.36 -13.34 -11.94
N ILE A 107 -25.48 -13.92 -10.75
CA ILE A 107 -25.94 -15.29 -10.54
C ILE A 107 -27.48 -15.41 -10.74
N ASP A 108 -28.20 -14.30 -10.68
CA ASP A 108 -29.66 -14.29 -10.83
C ASP A 108 -30.10 -14.39 -12.30
N GLU A 109 -29.20 -14.14 -13.26
CA GLU A 109 -29.50 -14.20 -14.68
C GLU A 109 -29.56 -15.66 -15.17
N LYS A 110 -30.78 -16.16 -15.36
CA LYS A 110 -31.02 -17.51 -15.87
C LYS A 110 -30.90 -17.53 -17.39
N LYS A 111 -29.77 -18.03 -17.89
CA LYS A 111 -29.55 -18.30 -19.32
C LYS A 111 -29.98 -19.74 -19.64
N LEU A 112 -30.62 -19.94 -20.79
CA LEU A 112 -30.94 -21.28 -21.28
C LEU A 112 -29.62 -21.96 -21.66
N TRP A 113 -29.23 -23.01 -20.94
CA TRP A 113 -28.00 -23.75 -21.20
C TRP A 113 -28.22 -24.77 -22.32
N ASN A 114 -27.34 -24.77 -23.32
CA ASN A 114 -27.31 -25.78 -24.38
C ASN A 114 -25.86 -26.18 -24.68
N PRO A 115 -25.44 -27.42 -24.35
CA PRO A 115 -24.06 -27.86 -24.55
C PRO A 115 -23.62 -27.83 -26.02
N ASP A 116 -24.55 -28.02 -26.96
CA ASP A 116 -24.25 -28.08 -28.40
C ASP A 116 -24.15 -26.68 -29.04
N ASP A 117 -24.62 -25.64 -28.34
CA ASP A 117 -24.53 -24.26 -28.80
C ASP A 117 -23.39 -23.54 -28.07
N LYS A 118 -22.26 -23.41 -28.76
CA LYS A 118 -21.06 -22.72 -28.26
C LYS A 118 -21.34 -21.30 -27.79
N SER A 119 -22.32 -20.60 -28.37
CA SER A 119 -22.66 -19.23 -27.97
C SER A 119 -23.22 -19.15 -26.53
N THR A 120 -23.71 -20.28 -26.00
CA THR A 120 -24.22 -20.35 -24.63
C THR A 120 -23.13 -20.36 -23.57
N TRP A 121 -21.93 -20.88 -23.88
CA TRP A 121 -20.82 -21.08 -22.92
C TRP A 121 -19.48 -20.45 -23.32
N GLU A 122 -19.37 -19.80 -24.49
CA GLU A 122 -18.11 -19.21 -24.96
C GLU A 122 -17.57 -18.13 -24.01
N THR A 123 -18.46 -17.38 -23.36
CA THR A 123 -18.06 -16.32 -22.43
C THR A 123 -17.44 -16.94 -21.17
N GLU A 124 -18.07 -18.00 -20.66
CA GLU A 124 -17.62 -18.78 -19.52
C GLU A 124 -16.27 -19.45 -19.80
N LEU A 125 -16.03 -19.91 -21.04
CA LEU A 125 -14.72 -20.42 -21.47
C LEU A 125 -13.64 -19.33 -21.44
N LYS A 126 -13.95 -18.12 -21.95
CA LYS A 126 -13.01 -16.98 -21.91
C LYS A 126 -12.70 -16.58 -20.48
N ILE A 127 -13.71 -16.53 -19.62
CA ILE A 127 -13.54 -16.26 -18.19
C ILE A 127 -12.65 -17.33 -17.56
N SER A 128 -12.88 -18.62 -17.83
CA SER A 128 -12.03 -19.70 -17.32
C SER A 128 -10.55 -19.48 -17.66
N GLY A 129 -10.23 -19.14 -18.91
CA GLY A 129 -8.85 -18.87 -19.31
C GLY A 129 -8.22 -17.66 -18.61
N ILE A 130 -9.00 -16.62 -18.33
CA ILE A 130 -8.57 -15.46 -17.53
C ILE A 130 -8.29 -15.90 -16.09
N ILE A 131 -9.17 -16.72 -15.49
CA ILE A 131 -9.00 -17.22 -14.12
C ILE A 131 -7.75 -18.10 -14.02
N ASP A 132 -7.50 -18.97 -14.99
CA ASP A 132 -6.28 -19.79 -15.04
C ASP A 132 -5.02 -18.92 -15.09
N SER A 133 -5.02 -17.87 -15.92
CA SER A 133 -3.91 -16.92 -16.03
C SER A 133 -3.67 -16.15 -14.72
N LEU A 134 -4.74 -15.70 -14.07
CA LEU A 134 -4.65 -15.03 -12.75
C LEU A 134 -4.13 -15.99 -11.67
N SER A 135 -4.55 -17.26 -11.70
CA SER A 135 -4.08 -18.31 -10.78
C SER A 135 -2.59 -18.60 -10.95
N ILE A 136 -2.10 -18.65 -12.20
CA ILE A 136 -0.66 -18.80 -12.49
C ILE A 136 0.13 -17.63 -11.90
N LEU A 137 -0.32 -16.38 -12.11
CA LEU A 137 0.30 -15.19 -11.54
C LEU A 137 0.33 -15.23 -10.01
N GLU A 138 -0.68 -15.79 -9.36
CA GLU A 138 -0.73 -15.89 -7.90
C GLU A 138 0.30 -16.83 -7.27
N ASN A 139 1.08 -17.56 -8.07
CA ASN A 139 2.15 -18.40 -7.54
C ASN A 139 3.40 -17.59 -7.15
N SER A 140 3.64 -16.44 -7.77
CA SER A 140 4.78 -15.57 -7.43
C SER A 140 4.37 -14.37 -6.59
N GLU A 141 5.30 -13.82 -5.80
CA GLU A 141 5.02 -12.60 -5.03
C GLU A 141 4.69 -11.40 -5.92
N GLN A 142 5.36 -11.29 -7.07
CA GLN A 142 5.12 -10.20 -8.03
C GLN A 142 3.79 -10.40 -8.77
N GLY A 143 3.51 -11.62 -9.23
CA GLY A 143 2.26 -11.93 -9.91
C GLY A 143 1.04 -11.84 -8.99
N LYS A 144 1.16 -12.13 -7.68
CA LYS A 144 0.09 -11.87 -6.69
C LYS A 144 -0.35 -10.40 -6.68
N VAL A 145 0.60 -9.47 -6.70
CA VAL A 145 0.31 -8.02 -6.73
C VAL A 145 -0.45 -7.67 -8.00
N ILE A 146 -0.01 -8.20 -9.15
CA ILE A 146 -0.62 -7.91 -10.45
C ILE A 146 -2.02 -8.52 -10.56
N SER A 147 -2.19 -9.80 -10.20
CA SER A 147 -3.49 -10.48 -10.17
C SER A 147 -4.47 -9.72 -9.28
N THR A 148 -4.04 -9.32 -8.08
CA THR A 148 -4.90 -8.57 -7.16
C THR A 148 -5.31 -7.22 -7.74
N LEU A 149 -4.39 -6.50 -8.37
CA LEU A 149 -4.66 -5.20 -8.97
C LEU A 149 -5.64 -5.32 -10.15
N LEU A 150 -5.48 -6.32 -11.01
CA LEU A 150 -6.41 -6.61 -12.10
C LEU A 150 -7.79 -6.97 -11.57
N LYS A 151 -7.87 -7.87 -10.58
CA LYS A 151 -9.15 -8.24 -9.93
C LYS A 151 -9.82 -7.01 -9.33
N GLN A 152 -9.10 -6.17 -8.61
CA GLN A 152 -9.66 -4.93 -8.06
C GLN A 152 -10.12 -3.96 -9.16
N THR A 153 -9.36 -3.82 -10.23
CA THR A 153 -9.68 -2.87 -11.31
C THR A 153 -10.97 -3.26 -12.04
N PHE A 154 -11.15 -4.55 -12.35
CA PHE A 154 -12.28 -5.01 -13.16
C PHE A 154 -13.46 -5.53 -12.36
N TRP A 155 -13.25 -6.00 -11.13
CA TRP A 155 -14.32 -6.57 -10.30
C TRP A 155 -14.86 -5.58 -9.26
N ASP A 156 -14.27 -4.40 -9.10
CA ASP A 156 -14.83 -3.36 -8.23
C ASP A 156 -16.27 -2.99 -8.63
N GLY A 157 -17.14 -2.84 -7.64
CA GLY A 157 -18.56 -2.58 -7.84
C GLY A 157 -19.36 -3.75 -8.46
N THR A 158 -18.80 -4.95 -8.55
CA THR A 158 -19.51 -6.17 -8.98
C THR A 158 -19.85 -7.08 -7.79
N LEU A 159 -20.68 -8.10 -8.02
CA LEU A 159 -21.02 -9.12 -7.02
C LEU A 159 -19.99 -10.27 -6.95
N PHE A 160 -18.74 -10.03 -7.36
CA PHE A 160 -17.69 -11.06 -7.39
C PHE A 160 -17.52 -11.79 -6.05
N TYR A 161 -17.77 -11.11 -4.92
CA TYR A 161 -17.62 -11.68 -3.59
C TYR A 161 -18.52 -12.89 -3.35
N GLN A 162 -19.63 -13.02 -4.07
CA GLN A 162 -20.54 -14.16 -4.00
C GLN A 162 -19.98 -15.40 -4.72
N VAL A 163 -19.10 -15.20 -5.71
CA VAL A 163 -18.55 -16.27 -6.57
C VAL A 163 -17.12 -16.63 -6.17
N VAL A 164 -16.27 -15.63 -5.98
CA VAL A 164 -14.81 -15.79 -5.80
C VAL A 164 -14.36 -15.52 -4.35
N GLY A 165 -15.26 -15.00 -3.51
CA GLY A 165 -14.94 -14.61 -2.13
C GLY A 165 -14.17 -13.29 -2.06
N ALA A 166 -13.49 -13.05 -0.93
CA ALA A 166 -12.79 -11.80 -0.69
C ALA A 166 -11.45 -11.73 -1.44
N ILE A 167 -11.21 -10.62 -2.15
CA ILE A 167 -9.88 -10.31 -2.72
C ILE A 167 -9.02 -9.74 -1.58
N PRO A 168 -7.86 -10.33 -1.26
CA PRO A 168 -6.96 -9.76 -0.26
C PRO A 168 -6.49 -8.38 -0.71
N LEU A 169 -6.51 -7.40 0.20
CA LEU A 169 -5.97 -6.08 -0.07
C LEU A 169 -4.44 -6.17 -0.09
N ILE A 170 -3.85 -6.40 -1.27
CA ILE A 170 -2.39 -6.39 -1.39
C ILE A 170 -1.92 -4.94 -1.42
N ARG A 171 -1.18 -4.55 -0.37
CA ARG A 171 -0.43 -3.31 -0.37
C ARG A 171 0.79 -3.51 -1.27
N ASN A 172 1.01 -2.61 -2.22
CA ASN A 172 2.18 -2.68 -3.08
C ASN A 172 3.44 -2.61 -2.19
N LYS A 173 4.41 -3.51 -2.40
CA LYS A 173 5.68 -3.47 -1.64
C LYS A 173 6.39 -2.13 -1.81
N ALA A 174 6.15 -1.39 -2.88
CA ALA A 174 6.68 -0.05 -3.11
C ALA A 174 5.94 1.05 -2.31
N ASP A 175 4.73 0.79 -1.82
CA ASP A 175 3.97 1.77 -1.06
C ASP A 175 4.70 2.14 0.23
N VAL A 176 4.50 3.39 0.62
CA VAL A 176 5.04 3.92 1.87
C VAL A 176 3.90 4.51 2.66
N SER A 177 3.70 3.98 3.87
CA SER A 177 2.70 4.48 4.80
C SER A 177 3.34 5.12 6.03
N GLN A 178 2.65 6.10 6.60
CA GLN A 178 3.01 6.75 7.85
C GLN A 178 1.75 7.23 8.57
N ARG A 179 1.77 7.12 9.91
CA ARG A 179 0.78 7.76 10.77
C ARG A 179 1.33 9.09 11.29
N PHE A 180 0.48 10.11 11.28
CA PHE A 180 0.75 11.41 11.89
C PHE A 180 -0.31 11.70 12.94
N TYR A 181 0.14 12.01 14.15
CA TYR A 181 -0.73 12.36 15.28
C TYR A 181 -0.89 13.88 15.37
N PHE A 182 -2.07 14.32 15.81
CA PHE A 182 -2.30 15.72 16.13
C PHE A 182 -1.97 15.96 17.61
N SER A 183 -1.08 16.90 17.88
CA SER A 183 -0.83 17.41 19.23
C SER A 183 -1.90 18.42 19.63
N GLU A 184 -2.18 18.54 20.93
CA GLU A 184 -3.20 19.46 21.46
C GLU A 184 -2.92 20.94 21.16
N GLU A 185 -1.66 21.34 20.92
CA GLU A 185 -1.25 22.75 20.75
C GLU A 185 -0.57 23.07 19.40
N GLY A 186 -0.39 22.07 18.54
CA GLY A 186 0.41 22.20 17.31
C GLY A 186 -0.42 22.19 16.04
N VAL A 187 0.03 22.93 15.03
CA VAL A 187 -0.47 22.76 13.65
C VAL A 187 0.00 21.39 13.17
N GLY A 188 -0.94 20.49 12.86
CA GLY A 188 -0.62 19.16 12.39
C GLY A 188 0.12 19.17 11.05
N ILE A 189 0.77 18.05 10.72
CA ILE A 189 1.43 17.88 9.42
C ILE A 189 0.39 18.00 8.30
N THR A 190 0.64 18.89 7.35
CA THR A 190 -0.23 19.14 6.21
C THR A 190 -0.13 18.01 5.18
N VAL A 191 -1.09 17.96 4.26
CA VAL A 191 -1.08 17.03 3.11
C VAL A 191 0.23 17.17 2.30
N ASP A 192 0.71 18.40 2.09
CA ASP A 192 1.93 18.66 1.31
C ASP A 192 3.20 18.22 2.05
N GLU A 193 3.27 18.46 3.35
CA GLU A 193 4.40 17.99 4.18
C GLU A 193 4.42 16.47 4.28
N ALA A 194 3.25 15.85 4.47
CA ALA A 194 3.11 14.41 4.47
C ALA A 194 3.56 13.80 3.12
N TYR A 195 3.19 14.43 2.00
CA TYR A 195 3.63 14.02 0.67
C TYR A 195 5.15 14.03 0.55
N ARG A 196 5.80 15.17 0.85
CA ARG A 196 7.26 15.31 0.81
C ARG A 196 7.96 14.30 1.72
N PHE A 197 7.42 14.09 2.92
CA PHE A 197 7.94 13.10 3.86
C PHE A 197 7.91 11.68 3.29
N LEU A 198 6.77 11.26 2.72
CA LEU A 198 6.62 9.94 2.13
C LEU A 198 7.49 9.75 0.87
N GLN A 199 7.65 10.79 0.06
CA GLN A 199 8.59 10.77 -1.07
C GLN A 199 10.03 10.54 -0.61
N ASN A 200 10.49 11.26 0.42
CA ASN A 200 11.81 11.06 0.99
C ASN A 200 11.99 9.64 1.55
N LYS A 201 11.01 9.14 2.30
CA LYS A 201 11.01 7.78 2.85
C LYS A 201 11.02 6.71 1.75
N TRP A 202 10.33 6.96 0.63
CA TRP A 202 10.39 6.09 -0.54
C TRP A 202 11.77 6.10 -1.21
N MET A 203 12.36 7.29 -1.40
CA MET A 203 13.71 7.42 -1.96
C MET A 203 14.74 6.70 -1.09
N GLU A 204 14.66 6.85 0.23
CA GLU A 204 15.53 6.14 1.18
C GLU A 204 15.40 4.62 1.03
N LYS A 205 14.17 4.10 0.99
CA LYS A 205 13.88 2.68 0.76
C LYS A 205 14.49 2.19 -0.56
N LYS A 206 14.38 2.98 -1.63
CA LYS A 206 14.99 2.68 -2.94
C LYS A 206 16.51 2.63 -2.86
N PHE A 207 17.16 3.57 -2.16
CA PHE A 207 18.62 3.55 -1.97
C PHE A 207 19.09 2.36 -1.13
N GLN A 208 18.37 2.01 -0.06
CA GLN A 208 18.71 0.85 0.77
C GLN A 208 18.63 -0.47 -0.02
N LEU A 209 17.61 -0.62 -0.87
CA LEU A 209 17.47 -1.79 -1.75
C LEU A 209 18.64 -1.88 -2.75
N LYS A 210 19.01 -0.76 -3.39
CA LYS A 210 20.19 -0.71 -4.27
C LYS A 210 21.48 -1.08 -3.56
N ARG A 211 21.71 -0.58 -2.34
CA ARG A 211 22.90 -0.95 -1.54
C ARG A 211 22.92 -2.45 -1.26
N LYS A 212 21.78 -3.04 -0.85
CA LYS A 212 21.69 -4.48 -0.60
C LYS A 212 21.99 -5.33 -1.85
N GLN A 213 21.54 -4.90 -3.03
CA GLN A 213 21.85 -5.58 -4.30
C GLN A 213 23.35 -5.55 -4.61
N VAL A 214 24.00 -4.39 -4.43
CA VAL A 214 25.45 -4.27 -4.63
C VAL A 214 26.24 -5.15 -3.64
N TYR A 215 25.80 -5.27 -2.39
CA TYR A 215 26.45 -6.19 -1.44
C TYR A 215 26.23 -7.67 -1.79
N SER A 216 25.05 -8.06 -2.27
CA SER A 216 24.79 -9.44 -2.71
C SER A 216 25.53 -9.84 -3.99
N GLU A 217 25.78 -8.89 -4.90
CA GLU A 217 26.57 -9.12 -6.12
C GLU A 217 28.07 -9.23 -5.84
N VAL A 218 28.56 -8.57 -4.78
CA VAL A 218 29.96 -8.73 -4.33
C VAL A 218 30.16 -10.09 -3.64
N GLU A 219 29.17 -10.60 -2.92
CA GLU A 219 29.26 -11.94 -2.30
C GLU A 219 29.13 -13.11 -3.29
N THR A 220 28.53 -12.90 -4.47
CA THR A 220 28.36 -13.97 -5.48
C THR A 220 29.48 -14.04 -6.51
N ASN A 221 30.40 -13.06 -6.54
CA ASN A 221 31.53 -13.06 -7.47
C ASN A 221 32.87 -13.54 -6.87
N ASP A 222 32.92 -13.86 -5.58
CA ASP A 222 34.17 -14.28 -4.91
C ASP A 222 34.31 -15.81 -4.70
N ASP A 223 33.42 -16.63 -5.28
CA ASP A 223 33.53 -18.09 -5.23
C ASP A 223 34.07 -18.69 -6.54
N ALA A 224 35.32 -18.37 -6.88
CA ALA A 224 36.16 -19.24 -7.72
C ALA A 224 37.67 -18.88 -7.66
N LYS A 225 38.31 -18.95 -6.48
CA LYS A 225 39.60 -19.67 -6.28
C LYS A 225 40.22 -19.45 -4.89
N ASP A 226 40.34 -20.59 -4.23
CA ASP A 226 41.42 -21.03 -3.36
C ASP A 226 41.59 -20.47 -1.93
N THR A 227 41.56 -21.46 -1.02
CA THR A 227 42.37 -21.62 0.19
C THR A 227 41.96 -20.91 1.48
N SER A 228 41.29 -21.70 2.33
CA SER A 228 41.61 -21.95 3.75
C SER A 228 42.12 -20.77 4.59
N GLY A 229 41.30 -20.27 5.52
CA GLY A 229 41.81 -19.44 6.60
C GLY A 229 40.74 -18.77 7.47
N ASN A 230 40.54 -19.31 8.68
CA ASN A 230 39.85 -18.70 9.81
C ASN A 230 39.97 -17.15 9.90
N GLY A 231 38.84 -16.48 10.12
CA GLY A 231 38.81 -15.01 10.22
C GLY A 231 37.76 -14.40 11.13
N LEU A 232 37.54 -14.95 12.34
CA LEU A 232 36.97 -14.15 13.44
C LEU A 232 37.86 -12.93 13.67
N LEU A 233 37.37 -11.73 13.36
CA LEU A 233 38.05 -10.47 13.68
C LEU A 233 38.07 -10.26 15.19
N LYS A 234 39.16 -10.74 15.80
CA LYS A 234 39.54 -10.54 17.20
C LYS A 234 39.83 -9.05 17.44
N LYS A 235 39.10 -8.49 18.41
CA LYS A 235 39.33 -7.21 19.08
C LYS A 235 40.81 -7.07 19.50
N LYS A 236 41.56 -6.19 18.84
CA LYS A 236 42.95 -5.88 19.17
C LYS A 236 43.00 -5.04 20.46
N ARG A 237 43.15 -5.69 21.62
CA ARG A 237 43.56 -5.04 22.86
C ARG A 237 45.02 -4.61 22.70
N ILE A 238 45.27 -3.31 22.61
CA ILE A 238 46.62 -2.75 22.73
C ILE A 238 46.92 -2.63 24.23
N ALA A 239 47.70 -3.56 24.75
CA ALA A 239 48.35 -3.45 26.05
C ALA A 239 49.77 -4.00 25.95
N GLY A 240 50.76 -3.13 26.17
CA GLY A 240 52.18 -3.46 26.27
C GLY A 240 53.00 -2.17 26.38
N LYS A 241 53.09 -1.57 27.58
CA LYS A 241 54.25 -1.63 28.49
C LYS A 241 55.59 -1.25 27.86
N GLY A 242 56.07 -0.05 28.21
CA GLY A 242 57.42 0.43 27.98
C GLY A 242 57.84 1.58 28.92
N LYS A 243 58.31 1.20 30.12
CA LYS A 243 59.31 1.85 31.00
C LYS A 243 59.22 3.35 31.40
N ARG A 244 59.03 3.52 32.73
CA ARG A 244 59.75 4.39 33.70
C ARG A 244 60.45 5.66 33.18
N ASN A 245 60.09 6.81 33.77
CA ASN A 245 61.01 7.52 34.65
C ASN A 245 60.29 8.25 35.79
N LYS A 246 60.93 8.22 36.94
CA LYS A 246 60.53 8.68 38.27
C LYS A 246 61.38 9.91 38.58
N VAL A 247 60.80 11.06 38.92
CA VAL A 247 61.45 12.06 39.80
C VAL A 247 60.34 12.81 40.58
N ASN A 248 60.56 12.91 41.89
CA ASN A 248 59.76 13.52 42.95
C ASN A 248 59.94 15.06 43.02
N GLN A 249 59.22 15.65 43.99
CA GLN A 249 59.45 16.90 44.75
C GLN A 249 58.64 18.10 44.24
N ASP A 250 57.86 18.81 45.05
CA ASP A 250 57.55 18.77 46.49
C ASP A 250 56.08 19.18 46.69
#